data_AF-A0A7X6PEZ2-F1
#
_entry.id   AF-A0A7X6PEZ2-F1
#
_cell.length_a   1.000
_cell.length_b   1.000
_cell.length_c   1.000
_cell.angle_alpha   90.00
_cell.angle_beta   90.00
_cell.angle_gamma   90.00
#
_symmetry.space_group_name_H-M   'P 1'
#
loop_
_entity.id
_entity.type
_entity.pdbx_description
1 polymer ?
#
loop_
_entity_poly.entity_id
_entity_poly.type
_entity_poly.pdbx_seq_one_letter_code
_entity_poly.pdbx_strand_id
1 'polypeptide(L)'
;MNNGKYVFSQLIEFLPKRVFDCIVMKYQGDKYIKSFSCWNQLLIMMYGQLSGCESLRELVCITTAHSQKSYYLGFGKFLITRSNLAKANTNRDCKIFEEFANKMISIAQKKRITREFEI
;
A
#
# COMPACT_ATOMS: atom_id res chain seq x y z
N MET A 1 -9.17 -17.98 9.17
CA MET A 1 -10.43 -18.30 8.46
C MET A 1 -10.25 -17.90 7.00
N ASN A 2 -10.35 -18.83 6.05
CA ASN A 2 -9.99 -18.58 4.64
C ASN A 2 -11.21 -18.03 3.87
N ASN A 3 -11.36 -16.71 3.79
CA ASN A 3 -12.49 -16.02 3.13
C ASN A 3 -12.37 -15.95 1.59
N GLY A 4 -11.64 -16.87 0.95
CA GLY A 4 -11.40 -16.86 -0.50
C GLY A 4 -10.58 -15.68 -1.03
N LYS A 5 -10.05 -14.81 -0.14
CA LYS A 5 -9.17 -13.69 -0.45
C LYS A 5 -7.81 -13.86 0.22
N TYR A 6 -6.75 -13.41 -0.44
CA TYR A 6 -5.40 -13.39 0.14
C TYR A 6 -5.37 -12.60 1.44
N VAL A 7 -4.54 -13.05 2.40
CA VAL A 7 -4.37 -12.38 3.71
C VAL A 7 -4.01 -10.90 3.53
N PHE A 8 -3.10 -10.59 2.59
CA PHE A 8 -2.73 -9.22 2.31
C PHE A 8 -3.92 -8.36 1.84
N SER A 9 -4.79 -8.90 0.99
CA SER A 9 -6.00 -8.20 0.55
C SER A 9 -6.95 -7.91 1.71
N GLN A 10 -7.07 -8.83 2.68
CA GLN A 10 -7.86 -8.62 3.89
C GLN A 10 -7.25 -7.52 4.78
N LEU A 11 -5.92 -7.45 4.88
CA LEU A 11 -5.25 -6.37 5.62
C LEU A 11 -5.54 -4.99 5.00
N ILE A 12 -5.56 -4.90 3.67
CA ILE A 12 -5.83 -3.65 2.95
C ILE A 12 -7.26 -3.16 3.18
N GLU A 13 -8.23 -4.04 3.43
CA GLU A 13 -9.62 -3.65 3.71
C GLU A 13 -9.74 -2.75 4.95
N PHE A 14 -8.78 -2.79 5.88
CA PHE A 14 -8.73 -1.90 7.04
C PHE A 14 -8.21 -0.48 6.71
N LEU A 15 -7.63 -0.27 5.53
CA LEU A 15 -7.11 1.03 5.12
C LEU A 15 -8.24 1.89 4.54
N PRO A 16 -8.52 3.09 5.10
CA PRO A 16 -9.61 3.94 4.66
C PRO A 16 -9.27 4.62 3.33
N LYS A 17 -9.49 3.91 2.21
CA LYS A 17 -9.13 4.36 0.86
C LYS A 17 -9.64 5.75 0.52
N ARG A 18 -10.90 6.08 0.87
CA ARG A 18 -11.47 7.42 0.62
C ARG A 18 -10.65 8.54 1.26
N VAL A 19 -10.12 8.30 2.48
CA VAL A 19 -9.28 9.28 3.17
C VAL A 19 -7.94 9.42 2.46
N PHE A 20 -7.35 8.31 2.03
CA PHE A 20 -6.12 8.34 1.22
C PHE A 20 -6.33 9.10 -0.09
N ASP A 21 -7.42 8.85 -0.81
CA ASP A 21 -7.74 9.52 -2.07
C ASP A 21 -7.85 11.05 -1.88
N CYS A 22 -8.48 11.52 -0.78
CA CYS A 22 -8.53 12.94 -0.45
C CYS A 22 -7.13 13.54 -0.20
N ILE A 23 -6.24 12.81 0.49
CA ILE A 23 -4.86 13.24 0.72
C ILE A 23 -4.11 13.31 -0.62
N VAL A 24 -4.21 12.29 -1.47
CA VAL A 24 -3.59 12.29 -2.79
C VAL A 24 -4.07 13.48 -3.64
N MET A 25 -5.37 13.81 -3.58
CA MET A 25 -5.92 14.98 -4.27
C MET A 25 -5.32 16.29 -3.74
N LYS A 26 -5.20 16.44 -2.42
CA LYS A 26 -4.61 17.62 -1.76
C LYS A 26 -3.17 17.89 -2.24
N TYR A 27 -2.36 16.85 -2.36
CA TYR A 27 -0.96 16.96 -2.82
C TYR A 27 -0.79 16.77 -4.34
N GLN A 28 -1.89 16.59 -5.09
CA GLN A 28 -1.85 16.28 -6.53
C GLN A 28 -0.95 15.07 -6.87
N GLY A 29 -0.87 14.07 -6.00
CA GLY A 29 0.10 12.95 -6.10
C GLY A 29 -0.08 12.06 -7.32
N ASP A 30 -1.30 12.00 -7.86
CA ASP A 30 -1.65 11.26 -9.07
C ASP A 30 -1.83 12.16 -10.31
N LYS A 31 -1.34 13.40 -10.26
CA LYS A 31 -1.39 14.32 -11.42
C LYS A 31 -0.64 13.70 -12.60
N TYR A 32 -1.31 13.64 -13.76
CA TYR A 32 -0.81 13.04 -15.00
C TYR A 32 -0.51 11.52 -14.95
N ILE A 33 -0.86 10.83 -13.86
CA ILE A 33 -0.65 9.39 -13.74
C ILE A 33 -1.74 8.64 -14.52
N LYS A 34 -1.31 7.81 -15.49
CA LYS A 34 -2.21 6.93 -16.28
C LYS A 34 -2.33 5.53 -15.70
N SER A 35 -1.29 5.05 -15.04
CA SER A 35 -1.21 3.73 -14.42
C SER A 35 -0.29 3.80 -13.20
N PHE A 36 -0.46 2.86 -12.27
CA PHE A 36 0.33 2.80 -11.03
C PHE A 36 0.13 4.02 -10.12
N SER A 37 -1.06 4.19 -9.54
CA SER A 37 -1.42 5.31 -8.66
C SER A 37 -0.60 5.35 -7.35
N CYS A 38 -0.74 6.42 -6.57
CA CYS A 38 -0.23 6.52 -5.20
C CYS A 38 -0.77 5.38 -4.32
N TRP A 39 -2.00 4.95 -4.57
CA TRP A 39 -2.58 3.80 -3.87
C TRP A 39 -1.81 2.51 -4.20
N ASN A 40 -1.55 2.25 -5.49
CA ASN A 40 -0.80 1.06 -5.89
C ASN A 40 0.62 1.08 -5.30
N GLN A 41 1.26 2.25 -5.25
CA GLN A 41 2.57 2.42 -4.62
C GLN A 41 2.52 2.16 -3.11
N LEU A 42 1.51 2.67 -2.40
CA LEU A 42 1.34 2.38 -0.97
C LEU A 42 1.28 0.86 -0.75
N LEU A 43 0.41 0.18 -1.48
CA LEU A 43 0.17 -1.25 -1.28
C LEU A 43 1.41 -2.09 -1.56
N ILE A 44 2.14 -1.81 -2.64
CA ILE A 44 3.34 -2.60 -2.96
C ILE A 44 4.49 -2.33 -2.00
N MET A 45 4.65 -1.07 -1.54
CA MET A 45 5.67 -0.75 -0.55
C MET A 45 5.36 -1.43 0.79
N MET A 46 4.09 -1.42 1.23
CA MET A 46 3.66 -2.15 2.42
C MET A 46 3.86 -3.67 2.27
N TYR A 47 3.53 -4.23 1.10
CA TYR A 47 3.79 -5.65 0.83
C TYR A 47 5.27 -5.98 0.95
N GLY A 48 6.14 -5.17 0.34
CA GLY A 48 7.59 -5.35 0.44
C GLY A 48 8.09 -5.37 1.89
N GLN A 49 7.60 -4.44 2.72
CA GLN A 49 7.95 -4.42 4.16
C GLN A 49 7.48 -5.68 4.89
N LEU A 50 6.23 -6.12 4.65
CA LEU A 50 5.67 -7.31 5.30
C LEU A 50 6.28 -8.62 4.81
N SER A 51 6.76 -8.66 3.56
CA SER A 51 7.44 -9.81 2.98
C SER A 51 8.95 -9.83 3.28
N GLY A 52 9.49 -8.83 4.00
CA GLY A 52 10.90 -8.75 4.32
C GLY A 52 11.80 -8.47 3.11
N CYS A 53 11.27 -7.81 2.07
CA CYS A 53 12.07 -7.44 0.91
C CYS A 53 13.10 -6.36 1.27
N GLU A 54 14.37 -6.61 0.97
CA GLU A 54 15.47 -5.69 1.27
C GLU A 54 15.73 -4.69 0.13
N SER A 55 15.16 -4.93 -1.06
CA SER A 55 15.36 -4.07 -2.23
C SER A 55 14.16 -3.95 -3.16
N LEU A 56 14.12 -2.87 -3.94
CA LEU A 56 13.14 -2.71 -5.03
C LEU A 56 13.27 -3.81 -6.10
N ARG A 57 14.48 -4.36 -6.29
CA ARG A 57 14.71 -5.44 -7.27
C ARG A 57 14.03 -6.73 -6.81
N GLU A 58 14.21 -7.07 -5.54
CA GLU A 58 13.58 -8.23 -4.92
C GLU A 58 12.05 -8.12 -4.94
N LEU A 59 11.52 -6.95 -4.55
CA LEU A 59 10.08 -6.67 -4.59
C LEU A 59 9.49 -6.86 -5.98
N VAL A 60 10.18 -6.37 -7.02
CA VAL A 60 9.78 -6.57 -8.42
C VAL A 60 9.86 -8.04 -8.83
N CYS A 61 10.89 -8.77 -8.40
CA CYS A 61 11.03 -10.20 -8.69
C CYS A 61 9.83 -11.00 -8.14
N ILE A 62 9.49 -10.81 -6.87
CA ILE A 62 8.38 -11.50 -6.20
C ILE A 62 7.04 -11.14 -6.85
N THR A 63 6.81 -9.84 -7.09
CA THR A 63 5.54 -9.38 -7.69
C THR A 63 5.40 -9.83 -9.14
N THR A 64 6.51 -9.94 -9.89
CA THR A 64 6.52 -10.51 -11.25
C THR A 64 6.20 -11.99 -11.25
N ALA A 65 6.84 -12.76 -10.34
CA ALA A 65 6.57 -14.19 -10.16
C ALA A 65 5.11 -14.46 -9.78
N HIS A 66 4.46 -13.52 -9.09
CA HIS A 66 3.04 -13.58 -8.71
C HIS A 66 2.16 -12.61 -9.51
N SER A 67 2.55 -12.27 -10.74
CA SER A 67 1.82 -11.33 -11.61
C SER A 67 0.34 -11.71 -11.80
N GLN A 68 0.04 -13.00 -11.97
CA GLN A 68 -1.33 -13.51 -12.09
C GLN A 68 -2.21 -13.22 -10.85
N LYS A 69 -1.60 -13.06 -9.68
CA LYS A 69 -2.27 -12.78 -8.40
C LYS A 69 -2.29 -11.29 -8.06
N SER A 70 -1.54 -10.46 -8.77
CA SER A 70 -1.32 -9.04 -8.45
C SER A 70 -2.61 -8.22 -8.39
N TYR A 71 -3.58 -8.51 -9.27
CA TYR A 71 -4.88 -7.86 -9.24
C TYR A 71 -5.64 -8.15 -7.94
N TYR A 72 -5.68 -9.42 -7.53
CA TYR A 72 -6.37 -9.85 -6.31
C TYR A 72 -5.66 -9.39 -5.04
N LEU A 73 -4.35 -9.16 -5.09
CA LEU A 73 -3.55 -8.57 -4.02
C LEU A 73 -3.71 -7.03 -3.92
N GLY A 74 -4.41 -6.41 -4.87
CA GLY A 74 -4.67 -4.96 -4.87
C GLY A 74 -3.60 -4.12 -5.58
N PHE A 75 -2.56 -4.71 -6.17
CA PHE A 75 -1.50 -3.96 -6.86
C PHE A 75 -1.92 -3.38 -8.22
N GLY A 76 -3.09 -3.82 -8.72
CA GLY A 76 -3.65 -3.42 -10.00
C GLY A 76 -3.35 -4.42 -11.12
N LYS A 77 -3.74 -4.05 -12.34
CA LYS A 77 -3.67 -4.92 -13.52
C LYS A 77 -2.32 -4.88 -14.24
N PHE A 78 -1.52 -3.83 -14.01
CA PHE A 78 -0.29 -3.60 -14.75
C PHE A 78 0.90 -4.23 -14.04
N LEU A 79 1.84 -4.78 -14.81
CA LEU A 79 3.11 -5.26 -14.29
C LEU A 79 3.89 -4.09 -13.68
N ILE A 80 4.47 -4.34 -12.51
CA ILE A 80 5.22 -3.34 -11.77
C ILE A 80 6.69 -3.50 -12.13
N THR A 81 7.25 -2.46 -12.74
CA THR A 81 8.66 -2.43 -13.12
C THR A 81 9.47 -1.66 -12.09
N ARG A 82 10.76 -2.02 -11.99
CA ARG A 82 11.71 -1.32 -11.10
C ARG A 82 11.81 0.17 -11.43
N SER A 83 11.80 0.52 -12.72
CA SER A 83 11.87 1.91 -13.17
C SER A 83 10.64 2.72 -12.75
N ASN A 84 9.43 2.14 -12.87
CA ASN A 84 8.20 2.79 -12.42
C ASN A 84 8.20 3.01 -10.90
N LEU A 85 8.60 2.00 -10.12
CA LEU A 85 8.72 2.12 -8.67
C LEU A 85 9.72 3.20 -8.25
N ALA A 86 10.93 3.18 -8.81
CA ALA A 86 11.96 4.16 -8.49
C ALA A 86 11.52 5.59 -8.86
N LYS A 87 10.90 5.76 -10.04
CA LYS A 87 10.35 7.04 -10.48
C LYS A 87 9.24 7.54 -9.56
N ALA A 88 8.32 6.67 -9.15
CA ALA A 88 7.25 7.01 -8.22
C ALA A 88 7.80 7.42 -6.85
N ASN A 89 8.78 6.68 -6.32
CA ASN A 89 9.44 7.01 -5.05
C ASN A 89 10.20 8.35 -5.10
N THR A 90 10.76 8.70 -6.24
CA THR A 90 11.52 9.96 -6.41
C THR A 90 10.60 11.17 -6.56
N ASN A 91 9.52 11.02 -7.33
CA ASN A 91 8.75 12.18 -7.81
C ASN A 91 7.50 12.49 -6.96
N ARG A 92 7.02 11.55 -6.15
CA ARG A 92 5.81 11.76 -5.34
C ARG A 92 6.19 12.33 -3.98
N ASP A 93 5.43 13.34 -3.56
CA ASP A 93 5.61 13.95 -2.26
C ASP A 93 5.38 12.93 -1.15
N CYS A 94 6.40 12.71 -0.31
CA CYS A 94 6.34 11.77 0.80
C CYS A 94 5.27 12.15 1.84
N LYS A 95 4.89 13.43 1.91
CA LYS A 95 3.83 13.93 2.80
C LYS A 95 2.48 13.24 2.61
N ILE A 96 2.22 12.71 1.41
CA ILE A 96 1.01 11.91 1.14
C ILE A 96 0.95 10.69 2.06
N PHE A 97 2.06 9.95 2.13
CA PHE A 97 2.14 8.72 2.92
C PHE A 97 2.30 9.03 4.41
N GLU A 98 3.02 10.09 4.75
CA GLU A 98 3.16 10.56 6.13
C GLU A 98 1.81 10.98 6.75
N GLU A 99 1.05 11.84 6.05
CA GLU A 99 -0.27 12.29 6.52
C GLU A 99 -1.24 11.11 6.67
N PHE A 100 -1.17 10.15 5.75
CA PHE A 100 -1.96 8.93 5.86
C PHE A 100 -1.53 8.04 7.03
N ALA A 101 -0.22 7.89 7.27
CA ALA A 101 0.30 7.13 8.42
C ALA A 101 -0.17 7.76 9.74
N ASN A 102 -0.07 9.08 9.88
CA ASN A 102 -0.59 9.81 11.04
C ASN A 102 -2.10 9.58 11.24
N LYS A 103 -2.88 9.56 10.15
CA LYS A 103 -4.31 9.22 10.22
C LYS A 103 -4.55 7.78 10.69
N MET A 104 -3.79 6.82 10.18
CA MET A 104 -3.88 5.41 10.59
C MET A 104 -3.53 5.23 12.07
N ILE A 105 -2.48 5.90 12.56
CA ILE A 105 -2.11 5.91 13.97
C ILE A 105 -3.26 6.44 14.82
N SER A 106 -3.87 7.56 14.43
CA SER A 106 -5.03 8.12 15.15
C SER A 106 -6.22 7.15 15.19
N ILE A 107 -6.52 6.46 14.08
CA ILE A 107 -7.58 5.44 14.03
C ILE A 107 -7.26 4.27 14.96
N ALA A 108 -6.02 3.78 14.93
CA ALA A 108 -5.58 2.67 15.76
C ALA A 108 -5.64 3.02 17.25
N GLN A 109 -5.18 4.22 17.64
CA GLN A 109 -5.25 4.72 19.01
C GLN A 109 -6.70 4.81 19.52
N LYS A 110 -7.65 5.27 18.69
CA LYS A 110 -9.07 5.33 19.05
C LYS A 110 -9.71 3.97 19.24
N LYS A 111 -9.23 2.94 18.53
CA LYS A 111 -9.71 1.56 18.63
C LYS A 111 -8.92 0.73 19.65
N ARG A 112 -7.89 1.32 20.27
CA ARG A 112 -7.06 0.63 21.26
C ARG A 112 -7.96 0.16 22.39
N ILE A 113 -7.95 -1.13 22.64
CA ILE A 113 -8.65 -1.67 23.80
C ILE A 113 -7.73 -1.46 25.00
N THR A 114 -8.21 -0.71 26.00
CA THR A 114 -7.45 -0.40 27.22
C THR A 114 -7.53 -1.53 28.26
N ARG A 115 -8.23 -2.62 27.95
CA ARG A 115 -8.30 -3.78 28.83
C ARG A 115 -6.95 -4.50 28.85
N GLU A 116 -6.51 -4.90 30.04
CA GLU A 116 -5.33 -5.74 30.19
C GLU A 116 -5.54 -7.05 29.43
N PHE A 117 -4.46 -7.56 28.84
CA PHE A 117 -4.50 -8.83 28.12
C PHE A 117 -4.56 -9.94 29.17
N GLU A 118 -5.74 -10.54 29.37
CA GLU A 118 -5.91 -11.72 30.22
C GLU A 118 -5.26 -12.92 29.53
N ILE A 119 -4.28 -13.54 30.20
CA ILE A 119 -3.56 -14.74 29.75
C ILE A 119 -4.31 -15.98 30.24
#